data_AF-A0A413CYF2-F1
#
_entry.id   AF-A0A413CYF2-F1
#
_cell.length_a   1.000
_cell.length_b   1.000
_cell.length_c   1.000
_cell.angle_alpha   90.00
_cell.angle_beta   90.00
_cell.angle_gamma   90.00
#
_symmetry.space_group_name_H-M   'P 1'
#
loop_
_entity.id
_entity.type
_entity.pdbx_description
1 polymer ?
#
loop_
_entity_poly.entity_id
_entity_poly.type
_entity_poly.pdbx_seq_one_letter_code
_entity_poly.pdbx_strand_id
1 'polypeptide(L)'
;MWLKFTDKGHLAVVAKSCDINWDSEQSCGLLVQEIGESFDTSFAFVFPLTRQMIRTKAEPNSFYRKYSSEELECAVGNYLISKGVPIIDYFSHMGYKYDILAENM
;
A
#
# COMPACT_ATOMS: atom_id res chain seq x y z
N MET A 1 6.04 4.41 4.01
CA MET A 1 4.71 3.83 3.77
C MET A 1 3.71 4.95 3.82
N TRP A 2 2.65 4.88 3.03
CA TRP A 2 1.70 5.95 2.91
C TRP A 2 0.31 5.42 2.55
N LEU A 3 -0.71 6.22 2.83
CA LEU A 3 -2.10 5.96 2.50
C LEU A 3 -2.67 7.20 1.82
N LYS A 4 -3.49 6.99 0.78
CA LYS A 4 -4.28 8.06 0.15
C LYS A 4 -5.75 7.66 0.07
N PHE A 5 -6.60 8.67 -0.04
CA PHE A 5 -8.04 8.55 0.08
C PHE A 5 -8.74 9.13 -1.13
N THR A 6 -10.01 8.80 -1.28
CA THR A 6 -10.92 9.52 -2.17
C THR A 6 -11.47 10.76 -1.48
N ASP A 7 -12.02 11.68 -2.27
CA ASP A 7 -12.72 12.89 -1.77
C ASP A 7 -13.96 12.57 -0.91
N LYS A 8 -14.44 11.34 -0.93
CA LYS A 8 -15.48 10.80 -0.05
C LYS A 8 -14.95 10.15 1.22
N GLY A 9 -13.63 10.12 1.40
CA GLY A 9 -12.96 9.55 2.58
C GLY A 9 -12.76 8.03 2.52
N HIS A 10 -12.98 7.38 1.37
CA HIS A 10 -12.66 5.97 1.21
C HIS A 10 -11.17 5.76 1.07
N LEU A 11 -10.65 4.67 1.64
CA LEU A 11 -9.24 4.33 1.53
C LEU A 11 -8.94 3.80 0.13
N ALA A 12 -8.18 4.56 -0.65
CA ALA A 12 -7.86 4.18 -2.01
C ALA A 12 -6.74 3.14 -2.08
N VAL A 13 -5.66 3.33 -1.33
CA VAL A 13 -4.52 2.41 -1.35
C VAL A 13 -3.68 2.53 -0.07
N VAL A 14 -3.07 1.41 0.32
CA VAL A 14 -1.95 1.33 1.28
C VAL A 14 -0.71 0.97 0.47
N ALA A 15 0.31 1.82 0.51
CA ALA A 15 1.49 1.65 -0.32
C ALA A 15 2.81 1.96 0.41
N LYS A 16 3.93 1.52 -0.14
CA LYS A 16 5.30 1.93 0.27
C LYS A 16 6.03 2.67 -0.86
N SER A 17 7.32 2.95 -0.69
CA SER A 17 8.14 3.75 -1.62
C SER A 17 7.83 5.27 -1.59
N CYS A 18 8.47 6.01 -2.50
CA CYS A 18 8.48 7.47 -2.60
C CYS A 18 7.74 8.01 -3.84
N ASP A 19 6.95 7.18 -4.50
CA ASP A 19 6.21 7.42 -5.74
C ASP A 19 4.77 7.90 -5.49
N ILE A 20 4.57 8.70 -4.45
CA ILE A 20 3.25 9.25 -4.09
C ILE A 20 2.78 10.21 -5.19
N ASN A 21 1.63 9.91 -5.79
CA ASN A 21 0.99 10.75 -6.79
C ASN A 21 -0.53 10.52 -6.85
N TRP A 22 -1.21 11.40 -7.58
CA TRP A 22 -2.66 11.43 -7.81
C TRP A 22 -3.02 11.22 -9.29
N ASP A 23 -2.13 10.58 -10.04
CA ASP A 23 -2.35 10.28 -11.45
C ASP A 23 -3.50 9.26 -11.60
N SER A 24 -4.54 9.68 -12.31
CA SER A 24 -5.72 8.86 -12.54
C SER A 24 -5.53 7.81 -13.63
N GLU A 25 -4.47 7.90 -14.44
CA GLU A 25 -4.16 6.94 -15.51
C GLU A 25 -3.42 5.70 -14.98
N GLN A 26 -2.94 5.72 -13.73
CA GLN A 26 -2.34 4.56 -13.06
C GLN A 26 -3.41 3.57 -12.59
N SER A 27 -3.01 2.32 -12.32
CA SER A 27 -3.93 1.23 -11.92
C SER A 27 -4.89 1.62 -10.77
N CYS A 28 -4.37 2.18 -9.68
CA CYS A 28 -5.17 2.65 -8.55
C CYS A 28 -6.13 3.78 -8.97
N GLY A 29 -5.68 4.68 -9.87
CA GLY A 29 -6.49 5.76 -10.40
C GLY A 29 -7.67 5.27 -11.22
N LEU A 30 -7.44 4.31 -12.10
CA LEU A 30 -8.49 3.66 -12.90
C LEU A 30 -9.55 3.00 -12.02
N LEU A 31 -9.15 2.32 -10.94
CA LEU A 31 -10.09 1.71 -9.99
C LEU A 31 -10.94 2.74 -9.24
N VAL A 32 -10.35 3.87 -8.83
CA VAL A 32 -11.09 4.97 -8.21
C VAL A 32 -12.08 5.61 -9.19
N GLN A 33 -11.70 5.76 -10.46
CA GLN A 33 -12.59 6.25 -11.51
C GLN A 33 -13.75 5.30 -11.80
N GLU A 34 -13.49 3.99 -11.85
CA GLU A 34 -14.50 2.96 -12.14
C GLU A 34 -15.65 2.97 -11.12
N ILE A 35 -15.35 3.32 -9.86
CA ILE A 35 -16.38 3.46 -8.81
C ILE A 35 -17.01 4.87 -8.76
N GLY A 36 -16.69 5.75 -9.70
CA GLY A 36 -17.23 7.11 -9.78
C GLY A 36 -16.74 8.03 -8.66
N GLU A 37 -15.49 7.84 -8.22
CA GLU A 37 -14.84 8.67 -7.21
C GLU A 37 -13.62 9.40 -7.77
N SER A 38 -13.08 10.33 -6.99
CA SER A 38 -11.86 11.06 -7.31
C SER A 38 -10.95 11.05 -6.08
N PHE A 39 -9.64 11.15 -6.29
CA PHE A 39 -8.73 11.21 -5.16
C PHE A 39 -8.87 12.52 -4.37
N ASP A 40 -8.73 12.46 -3.05
CA ASP A 40 -8.48 13.63 -2.23
C ASP A 40 -7.01 14.07 -2.39
N THR A 41 -6.79 15.22 -3.02
CA THR A 41 -5.46 15.78 -3.28
C THR A 41 -4.97 16.72 -2.17
N SER A 42 -5.78 16.95 -1.14
CA SER A 42 -5.43 17.86 -0.05
C SER A 42 -4.46 17.23 0.96
N PHE A 43 -4.43 15.89 1.07
CA PHE A 43 -3.50 15.20 1.95
C PHE A 43 -3.19 13.76 1.53
N ALA A 44 -2.11 13.23 2.11
CA ALA A 44 -1.82 11.81 2.22
C ALA A 44 -1.25 11.53 3.61
N PHE A 45 -1.53 10.37 4.18
CA PHE A 45 -0.86 9.96 5.42
C PHE A 45 0.48 9.34 5.08
N VAL A 46 1.57 9.95 5.53
CA VAL A 46 2.93 9.44 5.32
C VAL A 46 3.51 8.97 6.65
N PHE A 47 3.92 7.71 6.67
CA PHE A 47 4.64 7.08 7.76
C PHE A 47 6.11 6.89 7.33
N PRO A 48 7.03 7.72 7.83
CA PRO A 48 8.45 7.60 7.50
C PRO A 48 9.00 6.28 8.03
N LEU A 49 9.45 5.42 7.11
CA LEU A 49 10.14 4.18 7.44
C LEU A 49 11.64 4.38 7.19
N THR A 50 12.39 4.62 8.26
CA THR A 50 13.83 4.90 8.17
C THR A 50 14.64 3.62 8.04
N ARG A 51 15.88 3.74 7.53
CA ARG A 51 16.82 2.60 7.45
C ARG A 51 17.12 1.98 8.81
N GLN A 52 16.95 2.74 9.90
CA GLN A 52 17.13 2.27 11.27
C GLN A 52 15.95 1.41 11.74
N MET A 53 14.76 1.58 11.17
CA MET A 53 13.53 0.88 11.56
C MET A 53 13.31 -0.41 10.76
N ILE A 54 13.68 -0.41 9.48
CA ILE A 54 13.35 -1.51 8.56
C ILE A 54 14.55 -2.36 8.17
N ARG A 55 14.30 -3.64 7.94
CA ARG A 55 15.26 -4.58 7.33
C ARG A 55 15.54 -4.11 5.90
N THR A 56 16.82 -3.98 5.55
CA THR A 56 17.23 -3.54 4.22
C THR A 56 17.77 -4.71 3.42
N LYS A 57 17.81 -4.59 2.09
CA LYS A 57 18.43 -5.60 1.22
C LYS A 57 19.92 -5.82 1.51
N ALA A 58 20.60 -4.79 2.01
CA ALA A 58 22.01 -4.87 2.40
C ALA A 58 22.22 -5.61 3.73
N GLU A 59 21.20 -5.67 4.58
CA GLU A 59 21.23 -6.32 5.90
C GLU A 59 20.04 -7.29 6.04
N PRO A 60 19.97 -8.35 5.22
CA PRO A 60 18.79 -9.21 5.12
C PRO A 60 18.55 -10.05 6.38
N ASN A 61 19.58 -10.26 7.22
CA ASN A 61 19.51 -11.01 8.47
C ASN A 61 19.71 -10.11 9.70
N SER A 62 19.31 -8.83 9.62
CA SER A 62 19.43 -7.90 10.74
C SER A 62 18.70 -8.41 11.99
N PHE A 63 19.42 -8.55 13.09
CA PHE A 63 18.82 -8.90 14.39
C PHE A 63 17.91 -7.78 14.93
N TYR A 64 18.30 -6.53 14.70
CA TYR A 64 17.61 -5.35 15.23
C TYR A 64 16.41 -4.93 14.38
N ARG A 65 16.43 -5.21 13.07
CA ARG A 65 15.40 -4.74 12.13
C ARG A 65 14.66 -5.91 11.55
N LYS A 66 13.57 -6.26 12.21
CA LYS A 66 12.84 -7.50 11.96
C LYS A 66 12.07 -7.49 10.64
N TYR A 67 11.48 -6.37 10.21
CA TYR A 67 10.58 -6.34 9.05
C TYR A 67 11.06 -5.39 7.96
N SER A 68 10.88 -5.75 6.68
CA SER A 68 11.10 -4.85 5.54
C SER A 68 9.92 -3.89 5.35
N SER A 69 10.08 -2.87 4.49
CA SER A 69 8.98 -1.98 4.11
C SER A 69 7.80 -2.73 3.47
N GLU A 70 8.09 -3.75 2.66
CA GLU A 70 7.11 -4.59 1.97
C GLU A 70 6.31 -5.43 2.97
N GLU A 71 6.97 -6.03 3.97
CA GLU A 71 6.28 -6.80 5.01
C GLU A 71 5.38 -5.91 5.87
N LEU A 72 5.80 -4.68 6.14
CA LEU A 72 5.02 -3.71 6.91
C LEU A 72 3.79 -3.21 6.13
N GLU A 73 3.94 -2.87 4.85
CA GLU A 73 2.84 -2.52 3.94
C GLU A 73 1.79 -3.64 3.90
N CYS A 74 2.25 -4.87 3.66
CA CYS A 74 1.39 -6.05 3.61
C CYS A 74 0.67 -6.30 4.95
N ALA A 75 1.38 -6.20 6.07
CA ALA A 75 0.80 -6.36 7.40
C ALA A 75 -0.28 -5.30 7.70
N VAL A 76 -0.04 -4.04 7.32
CA VAL A 76 -0.99 -2.94 7.55
C VAL A 76 -2.25 -3.10 6.69
N GLY A 77 -2.10 -3.40 5.40
CA GLY A 77 -3.27 -3.62 4.53
C GLY A 77 -4.12 -4.82 5.00
N ASN A 78 -3.48 -5.95 5.33
CA ASN A 78 -4.17 -7.12 5.89
C ASN A 78 -4.87 -6.81 7.22
N TYR A 79 -4.23 -6.01 8.09
CA TYR A 79 -4.85 -5.58 9.33
C TYR A 79 -6.11 -4.75 9.07
N LEU A 80 -6.06 -3.78 8.16
CA LEU A 80 -7.21 -2.95 7.79
C LEU A 80 -8.37 -3.78 7.22
N ILE A 81 -8.07 -4.72 6.32
CA ILE A 81 -9.06 -5.68 5.80
C ILE A 81 -9.67 -6.49 6.94
N SER A 82 -8.86 -7.00 7.87
CA SER A 82 -9.35 -7.76 9.03
C SER A 82 -10.25 -6.95 9.97
N LYS A 83 -10.18 -5.61 9.89
CA LYS A 83 -11.05 -4.67 10.62
C LYS A 83 -12.27 -4.23 9.82
N GLY A 84 -12.48 -4.77 8.62
CA GLY A 84 -13.59 -4.43 7.75
C GLY A 84 -13.41 -3.08 7.05
N VAL A 85 -12.19 -2.57 6.94
CA VAL A 85 -11.89 -1.35 6.17
C VAL A 85 -11.65 -1.75 4.71
N PRO A 86 -12.53 -1.38 3.76
CA PRO A 86 -12.31 -1.66 2.35
C PRO A 86 -11.15 -0.81 1.81
N ILE A 87 -10.36 -1.40 0.92
CA ILE A 87 -9.27 -0.75 0.19
C ILE A 87 -9.60 -0.90 -1.30
N ILE A 88 -9.69 0.22 -2.03
CA ILE A 88 -10.10 0.22 -3.45
C ILE A 88 -9.07 -0.55 -4.29
N ASP A 89 -7.78 -0.20 -4.18
CA ASP A 89 -6.68 -0.97 -4.75
C ASP A 89 -6.29 -2.11 -3.79
N TYR A 90 -7.17 -3.11 -3.73
CA TYR A 90 -7.09 -4.22 -2.78
C TYR A 90 -5.78 -5.01 -2.86
N PHE A 91 -5.24 -5.24 -4.06
CA PHE A 91 -4.07 -6.10 -4.24
C PHE A 91 -2.73 -5.37 -4.11
N SER A 92 -2.71 -4.03 -4.20
CA SER A 92 -1.49 -3.21 -4.18
C SER A 92 -0.52 -3.57 -3.05
N HIS A 93 -1.06 -3.74 -1.84
CA HIS A 93 -0.27 -3.98 -0.62
C HIS A 93 0.15 -5.45 -0.43
N MET A 94 -0.33 -6.36 -1.27
CA MET A 94 -0.08 -7.79 -1.12
C MET A 94 1.24 -8.25 -1.80
N GLY A 95 1.81 -7.41 -2.67
CA GLY A 95 3.06 -7.68 -3.38
C GLY A 95 3.05 -8.95 -4.24
N TYR A 96 4.23 -9.38 -4.71
CA TYR A 96 4.46 -10.57 -5.55
C TYR A 96 3.98 -11.92 -4.97
N LYS A 97 3.41 -11.96 -3.75
CA LYS A 97 2.89 -13.21 -3.18
C LYS A 97 1.70 -13.78 -3.94
N TYR A 98 1.02 -12.98 -4.76
CA TYR A 98 -0.12 -13.41 -5.58
C TYR A 98 0.22 -13.82 -7.01
N ASP A 99 1.41 -13.51 -7.54
CA ASP A 99 1.84 -14.02 -8.86
C ASP A 99 1.89 -15.57 -8.86
N ILE A 100 2.28 -16.17 -7.72
CA ILE A 100 2.35 -17.62 -7.55
C ILE A 100 0.94 -18.26 -7.43
N LEU A 101 -0.07 -17.52 -7.02
CA LEU A 101 -1.44 -18.04 -6.88
C LEU A 101 -2.27 -17.80 -8.16
N ALA A 102 -1.99 -16.74 -8.91
CA ALA A 102 -2.62 -16.47 -10.21
C ALA A 102 -2.12 -17.40 -11.33
N GLU A 103 -0.88 -17.92 -11.24
CA GLU A 103 -0.38 -18.93 -12.17
C GLU A 103 -0.96 -20.34 -11.94
N ASN A 104 -1.65 -20.55 -10.82
CA ASN A 104 -2.21 -21.86 -10.41
C ASN A 104 -3.74 -21.91 -10.41
N MET A 105 -4.42 -20.94 -11.04
CA MET A 105 -5.86 -20.93 -11.33
C MET A 105 -6.09 -20.91 -12.84
#